data_AF-A0A536Z1P3-F1
#
_entry.id   AF-A0A536Z1P3-F1
#
_cell.length_a   1.000
_cell.length_b   1.000
_cell.length_c   1.000
_cell.angle_alpha   90.00
_cell.angle_beta   90.00
_cell.angle_gamma   90.00
#
_symmetry.space_group_name_H-M   'P 1'
#
loop_
_entity.id
_entity.type
_entity.pdbx_description
1 polymer ?
#
loop_
_entity_poly.entity_id
_entity_poly.type
_entity_poly.pdbx_seq_one_letter_code
_entity_poly.pdbx_strand_id
1 'polypeptide(L)'
;MKRFVAALARGCLPGIVALLASSAMAAIAPQTIRDLAFGESDDKIKAIGALSAGGDPQALPLLQALLDGEVQTVGEEQVLLVQGEKATDLLTGKTVSPLPENRDDVVVNNRIRRGLGTAIAALKLSAPDRSARLAAAKELQNSADEDTLAAITTALAKESDAEIKELLSQTQASIQLASTDRATRIAAIRTLAESSNPSTKTLLLAVLEQKGGSYVEPDAEVRGEAEKSLRAVESKLATGDMIGRIFSGASLGSILLLAALGLAITYGLMGVINLAHGELIMVGAYATYVVQNLFRRYAPGAFDAYLICAVPMAFAAAGLVGMALERCVIRFLYGRPLETLLATWGISLILMQAVRTVFGAQNVQVENPSWMSGGFVAMTGIVLPWSRIVIIAFAALVLLLIWFLLTRT
;
A
#
# COMPACT_ATOMS: atom_id res chain seq x y z
N MET A 1 -27.16 8.25 -11.47
CA MET A 1 -26.38 8.85 -12.58
C MET A 1 -25.31 7.93 -13.21
N LYS A 2 -24.65 7.02 -12.48
CA LYS A 2 -23.65 6.08 -13.07
C LYS A 2 -24.21 5.01 -14.01
N ARG A 3 -25.53 4.73 -13.99
CA ARG A 3 -26.18 3.74 -14.87
C ARG A 3 -26.57 4.28 -16.25
N PHE A 4 -26.64 5.60 -16.43
CA PHE A 4 -27.08 6.20 -17.70
C PHE A 4 -25.90 6.45 -18.66
N VAL A 5 -24.72 6.74 -18.12
CA VAL A 5 -23.49 6.91 -18.93
C VAL A 5 -22.97 5.56 -19.47
N ALA A 6 -23.23 4.46 -18.77
CA ALA A 6 -22.87 3.10 -19.22
C ALA A 6 -23.73 2.58 -20.39
N ALA A 7 -24.91 3.18 -20.62
CA ALA A 7 -25.82 2.75 -21.68
C ALA A 7 -25.48 3.35 -23.05
N LEU A 8 -24.85 4.54 -23.11
CA LEU A 8 -24.54 5.21 -24.37
C LEU A 8 -23.26 4.70 -25.05
N ALA A 9 -22.33 4.09 -24.31
CA ALA A 9 -21.09 3.54 -24.87
C ALA A 9 -21.24 2.13 -25.49
N ARG A 10 -22.42 1.48 -25.34
CA ARG A 10 -22.67 0.09 -25.77
C ARG A 10 -23.33 -0.04 -27.16
N GLY A 11 -23.55 1.08 -27.87
CA GLY A 11 -24.39 1.10 -29.06
C GLY A 11 -23.77 0.56 -30.37
N CYS A 12 -22.45 0.55 -30.54
CA CYS A 12 -21.85 0.28 -31.86
C CYS A 12 -20.63 -0.64 -31.90
N LEU A 13 -20.22 -1.27 -30.79
CA LEU A 13 -19.03 -2.15 -30.76
C LEU A 13 -19.23 -3.68 -30.60
N PRO A 14 -20.40 -4.26 -30.28
CA PRO A 14 -20.45 -5.71 -30.00
C PRO A 14 -20.28 -6.58 -31.25
N GLY A 15 -20.55 -6.06 -32.46
CA GLY A 15 -20.44 -6.82 -33.71
C GLY A 15 -19.01 -7.02 -34.21
N ILE A 16 -18.08 -6.11 -33.89
CA ILE A 16 -16.70 -6.16 -34.41
C ILE A 16 -15.76 -6.90 -33.44
N VAL A 17 -16.04 -6.85 -32.13
CA VAL A 17 -15.29 -7.63 -31.12
C VAL A 17 -15.63 -9.13 -31.19
N ALA A 18 -16.88 -9.48 -31.51
CA ALA A 18 -17.30 -10.88 -31.62
C ALA A 18 -16.70 -11.61 -32.83
N LEU A 19 -16.48 -10.92 -33.97
CA LEU A 19 -15.87 -11.55 -35.15
C LEU A 19 -14.35 -11.73 -35.04
N LEU A 20 -13.64 -10.88 -34.29
CA LEU A 20 -12.19 -11.00 -34.10
C LEU A 20 -11.81 -12.02 -33.01
N ALA A 21 -12.71 -12.32 -32.07
CA ALA A 21 -12.47 -13.32 -31.03
C ALA A 21 -12.59 -14.78 -31.54
N SER A 22 -13.48 -15.05 -32.51
CA SER A 22 -13.70 -16.41 -33.02
C SER A 22 -12.61 -16.92 -33.96
N SER A 23 -11.86 -16.03 -34.64
CA SER A 23 -10.78 -16.43 -35.55
C SER A 23 -9.40 -16.50 -34.88
N ALA A 24 -9.22 -15.89 -33.70
CA ALA A 24 -7.94 -15.83 -33.00
C ALA A 24 -7.75 -16.97 -31.99
N MET A 25 -8.82 -17.57 -31.44
CA MET A 25 -8.69 -18.64 -30.45
C MET A 25 -8.28 -20.00 -31.04
N ALA A 26 -8.23 -20.13 -32.37
CA ALA A 26 -7.86 -21.35 -33.09
C ALA A 26 -6.34 -21.65 -33.06
N ALA A 27 -5.51 -20.77 -32.48
CA ALA A 27 -4.06 -20.93 -32.43
C ALA A 27 -3.56 -21.66 -31.16
N ILE A 28 -4.37 -21.78 -30.11
CA ILE A 28 -3.99 -22.48 -28.89
C ILE A 28 -4.23 -23.97 -29.07
N ALA A 29 -3.23 -24.81 -28.75
CA ALA A 29 -3.34 -26.25 -28.90
C ALA A 29 -4.53 -26.78 -28.04
N PRO A 30 -5.44 -27.58 -28.62
CA PRO A 30 -6.59 -28.13 -27.89
C PRO A 30 -6.20 -28.92 -26.62
N GLN A 31 -5.00 -29.52 -26.63
CA GLN A 31 -4.45 -30.22 -25.46
C GLN A 31 -4.19 -29.27 -24.30
N THR A 32 -3.64 -28.07 -24.54
CA THR A 32 -3.38 -27.07 -23.49
C THR A 32 -4.68 -26.60 -22.85
N ILE A 33 -5.75 -26.46 -23.64
CA ILE A 33 -7.08 -26.10 -23.14
C ILE A 33 -7.65 -27.22 -22.25
N ARG A 34 -7.44 -28.49 -22.63
CA ARG A 34 -7.83 -29.64 -21.80
C ARG A 34 -7.03 -29.71 -20.51
N ASP A 35 -5.72 -29.50 -20.56
CA ASP A 35 -4.86 -29.52 -19.38
C ASP A 35 -5.27 -28.40 -18.38
N LEU A 36 -5.67 -27.22 -18.88
CA LEU A 36 -6.19 -26.13 -18.06
C LEU A 36 -7.55 -26.43 -17.40
N ALA A 37 -8.44 -27.09 -18.13
CA ALA A 37 -9.79 -27.40 -17.66
C ALA A 37 -9.79 -28.60 -16.71
N PHE A 38 -9.20 -29.72 -17.16
CA PHE A 38 -9.32 -31.05 -16.55
C PHE A 38 -8.06 -31.56 -15.85
N GLY A 39 -6.89 -30.96 -16.12
CA GLY A 39 -5.62 -31.41 -15.53
C GLY A 39 -5.53 -31.20 -14.02
N GLU A 40 -4.57 -31.87 -13.37
CA GLU A 40 -4.28 -31.62 -11.97
C GLU A 40 -3.60 -30.25 -11.78
N SER A 41 -3.40 -29.83 -10.52
CA SER A 41 -2.84 -28.50 -10.22
C SER A 41 -1.48 -28.25 -10.88
N ASP A 42 -0.63 -29.26 -11.01
CA ASP A 42 0.69 -29.12 -11.63
C ASP A 42 0.63 -29.08 -13.17
N ASP A 43 -0.29 -29.84 -13.78
CA ASP A 43 -0.51 -29.81 -15.23
C ASP A 43 -1.07 -28.47 -15.68
N LYS A 44 -2.03 -27.93 -14.90
CA LYS A 44 -2.57 -26.58 -15.12
C LYS A 44 -1.47 -25.52 -15.07
N ILE A 45 -0.53 -25.60 -14.12
CA ILE A 45 0.56 -24.62 -13.99
C ILE A 45 1.52 -24.71 -15.17
N LYS A 46 1.90 -25.92 -15.61
CA LYS A 46 2.72 -26.11 -16.80
C LYS A 46 2.04 -25.54 -18.05
N ALA A 47 0.75 -25.77 -18.21
CA ALA A 47 -0.02 -25.23 -19.32
C ALA A 47 -0.07 -23.69 -19.29
N ILE A 48 -0.23 -23.08 -18.11
CA ILE A 48 -0.18 -21.62 -17.92
C ILE A 48 1.21 -21.07 -18.29
N GLY A 49 2.28 -21.70 -17.78
CA GLY A 49 3.66 -21.30 -18.07
C GLY A 49 3.97 -21.34 -19.57
N ALA A 50 3.60 -22.43 -20.25
CA ALA A 50 3.76 -22.58 -21.69
C ALA A 50 3.05 -21.49 -22.50
N LEU A 51 1.83 -21.10 -22.09
CA LEU A 51 1.08 -20.02 -22.74
C LEU A 51 1.75 -18.65 -22.54
N SER A 52 2.37 -18.40 -21.38
CA SER A 52 3.10 -17.15 -21.15
C SER A 52 4.46 -17.09 -21.86
N ALA A 53 5.17 -18.21 -21.96
CA ALA A 53 6.50 -18.28 -22.57
C ALA A 53 6.46 -17.94 -24.07
N GLY A 54 5.36 -18.29 -24.75
CA GLY A 54 5.14 -17.96 -26.16
C GLY A 54 4.90 -16.47 -26.43
N GLY A 55 4.59 -15.67 -25.41
CA GLY A 55 4.35 -14.23 -25.55
C GLY A 55 3.15 -13.88 -26.44
N ASP A 56 2.26 -14.83 -26.73
CA ASP A 56 1.15 -14.65 -27.66
C ASP A 56 0.01 -13.86 -26.98
N PRO A 57 -0.31 -12.63 -27.47
CA PRO A 57 -1.41 -11.84 -26.92
C PRO A 57 -2.77 -12.54 -27.00
N GLN A 58 -2.92 -13.56 -27.85
CA GLN A 58 -4.16 -14.31 -28.01
C GLN A 58 -4.49 -15.21 -26.81
N ALA A 59 -3.50 -15.56 -25.97
CA ALA A 59 -3.75 -16.32 -24.74
C ALA A 59 -4.34 -15.46 -23.61
N LEU A 60 -4.20 -14.13 -23.70
CA LEU A 60 -4.60 -13.20 -22.63
C LEU A 60 -6.09 -13.28 -22.25
N PRO A 61 -7.04 -13.28 -23.21
CA PRO A 61 -8.47 -13.38 -22.89
C PRO A 61 -8.83 -14.69 -22.18
N LEU A 62 -8.22 -15.80 -22.58
CA LEU A 62 -8.47 -17.11 -21.98
C LEU A 62 -7.97 -17.18 -20.53
N LEU A 63 -6.74 -16.74 -20.28
CA LEU A 63 -6.18 -16.73 -18.92
C LEU A 63 -6.97 -15.79 -18.00
N GLN A 64 -7.41 -14.65 -18.53
CA GLN A 64 -8.20 -13.70 -17.75
C GLN A 64 -9.62 -14.24 -17.46
N ALA A 65 -10.25 -14.91 -18.42
CA ALA A 65 -11.52 -15.61 -18.19
C ALA A 65 -11.40 -16.75 -17.15
N LEU A 66 -10.30 -17.50 -17.16
CA LEU A 66 -10.02 -18.52 -16.12
C LEU A 66 -9.87 -17.88 -14.74
N LEU A 67 -9.21 -16.72 -14.66
CA LEU A 67 -9.03 -15.97 -13.42
C LEU A 67 -10.35 -15.41 -12.88
N ASP A 68 -11.21 -14.94 -13.78
CA ASP A 68 -12.51 -14.34 -13.48
C ASP A 68 -13.61 -15.39 -13.22
N GLY A 69 -13.32 -16.69 -13.42
CA GLY A 69 -14.26 -17.79 -13.22
C GLY A 69 -15.29 -17.93 -14.34
N GLU A 70 -15.01 -17.40 -15.53
CA GLU A 70 -15.91 -17.44 -16.69
C GLU A 70 -15.77 -18.74 -17.51
N VAL A 71 -14.79 -19.58 -17.20
CA VAL A 71 -14.56 -20.87 -17.86
C VAL A 71 -15.18 -22.00 -17.06
N GLN A 72 -16.09 -22.72 -17.70
CA GLN A 72 -16.86 -23.83 -17.12
C GLN A 72 -16.69 -25.09 -17.98
N THR A 73 -16.88 -26.27 -17.40
CA THR A 73 -16.81 -27.55 -18.09
C THR A 73 -18.19 -28.23 -18.13
N VAL A 74 -18.45 -28.99 -19.19
CA VAL A 74 -19.63 -29.86 -19.29
C VAL A 74 -19.12 -31.28 -19.54
N GLY A 75 -19.16 -32.12 -18.50
CA GLY A 75 -18.49 -33.42 -18.52
C GLY A 75 -16.99 -33.30 -18.78
N GLU A 76 -16.39 -34.31 -19.42
CA GLU A 76 -14.97 -34.31 -19.83
C GLU A 76 -14.76 -33.89 -21.30
N GLU A 77 -15.83 -33.51 -22.00
CA GLU A 77 -15.78 -33.31 -23.46
C GLU A 77 -15.81 -31.84 -23.89
N GLN A 78 -16.37 -30.93 -23.08
CA GLN A 78 -16.55 -29.53 -23.46
C GLN A 78 -15.96 -28.56 -22.42
N VAL A 79 -15.29 -27.53 -22.92
CA VAL A 79 -14.79 -26.40 -22.13
C VAL A 79 -15.42 -25.13 -22.67
N LEU A 80 -16.27 -24.49 -21.86
CA LEU A 80 -17.11 -23.37 -22.25
C LEU A 80 -16.59 -22.07 -21.64
N LEU A 81 -16.40 -21.06 -22.48
CA LEU A 81 -16.27 -19.67 -22.06
C LEU A 81 -17.66 -19.03 -22.01
N VAL A 82 -18.14 -18.71 -20.81
CA VAL A 82 -19.49 -18.19 -20.59
C VAL A 82 -19.50 -16.66 -20.58
N GLN A 83 -20.26 -16.06 -21.50
CA GLN A 83 -20.42 -14.61 -21.61
C GLN A 83 -21.91 -14.25 -21.62
N GLY A 84 -22.49 -14.06 -20.44
CA GLY A 84 -23.92 -13.79 -20.29
C GLY A 84 -24.78 -15.01 -20.63
N GLU A 85 -25.66 -14.91 -21.63
CA GLU A 85 -26.58 -15.98 -22.05
C GLU A 85 -26.02 -16.92 -23.12
N LYS A 86 -24.77 -16.69 -23.56
CA LYS A 86 -24.10 -17.49 -24.59
C LYS A 86 -22.80 -18.05 -24.05
N ALA A 87 -22.44 -19.24 -24.50
CA ALA A 87 -21.12 -19.80 -24.28
C ALA A 87 -20.41 -20.03 -25.61
N THR A 88 -19.08 -19.98 -25.61
CA THR A 88 -18.25 -20.45 -26.72
C THR A 88 -17.48 -21.68 -26.26
N ASP A 89 -17.62 -22.78 -26.98
CA ASP A 89 -16.77 -23.96 -26.75
C ASP A 89 -15.34 -23.63 -27.21
N LEU A 90 -14.41 -23.66 -26.27
CA LEU A 90 -13.00 -23.34 -26.47
C LEU A 90 -12.25 -24.41 -27.27
N LEU A 91 -12.76 -25.65 -27.31
CA LEU A 91 -12.13 -26.75 -28.08
C LEU A 91 -12.58 -26.74 -29.54
N THR A 92 -13.82 -26.35 -29.82
CA THR A 92 -14.40 -26.39 -31.17
C THR A 92 -14.62 -25.00 -31.80
N GLY A 93 -14.52 -23.93 -31.01
CA GLY A 93 -14.79 -22.56 -31.42
C GLY A 93 -16.27 -22.25 -31.68
N LYS A 94 -17.18 -23.19 -31.41
CA LYS A 94 -18.61 -23.04 -31.70
C LYS A 94 -19.35 -22.34 -30.57
N THR A 95 -20.27 -21.44 -30.93
CA THR A 95 -21.18 -20.83 -29.97
C THR A 95 -22.25 -21.85 -29.56
N VAL A 96 -22.41 -22.04 -28.25
CA VAL A 96 -23.42 -22.89 -27.64
C VAL A 96 -24.52 -22.02 -27.04
N SER A 97 -25.74 -22.22 -27.52
CA SER A 97 -26.97 -21.60 -27.02
C SER A 97 -28.15 -22.54 -27.31
N PRO A 98 -29.00 -22.90 -26.33
CA PRO A 98 -28.99 -22.48 -24.92
C PRO A 98 -27.83 -23.08 -24.11
N LEU A 99 -27.54 -22.47 -22.95
CA LEU A 99 -26.49 -22.93 -22.04
C LEU A 99 -26.85 -24.32 -21.47
N PRO A 100 -25.91 -25.29 -21.43
CA PRO A 100 -26.14 -26.59 -20.80
C PRO A 100 -26.42 -26.46 -19.29
N GLU A 101 -27.30 -27.31 -18.75
CA GLU A 101 -27.64 -27.29 -17.32
C GLU A 101 -26.54 -27.93 -16.44
N ASN A 102 -25.83 -28.95 -16.94
CA ASN A 102 -24.74 -29.65 -16.23
C ASN A 102 -23.39 -28.95 -16.45
N ARG A 103 -23.20 -27.77 -15.86
CA ARG A 103 -21.95 -27.01 -15.91
C ARG A 103 -21.26 -27.00 -14.55
N ASP A 104 -19.99 -27.34 -14.55
CA ASP A 104 -19.11 -27.25 -13.39
C ASP A 104 -18.08 -26.14 -13.59
N ASP A 105 -17.72 -25.45 -12.51
CA ASP A 105 -16.68 -24.43 -12.55
C ASP A 105 -15.29 -25.08 -12.59
N VAL A 106 -14.38 -24.52 -13.39
CA VAL A 106 -12.98 -24.96 -13.37
C VAL A 106 -12.35 -24.60 -12.02
N VAL A 107 -11.82 -25.61 -11.33
CA VAL A 107 -11.20 -25.41 -10.01
C VAL A 107 -9.92 -24.58 -10.14
N VAL A 108 -9.94 -23.37 -9.58
CA VAL A 108 -8.80 -22.46 -9.48
C VAL A 108 -8.46 -22.21 -8.02
N ASN A 109 -7.47 -22.94 -7.51
CA ASN A 109 -6.95 -22.72 -6.16
C ASN A 109 -5.98 -21.51 -6.11
N ASN A 110 -5.53 -21.15 -4.91
CA ASN A 110 -4.62 -20.00 -4.73
C ASN A 110 -3.27 -20.14 -5.46
N ARG A 111 -2.80 -21.36 -5.72
CA ARG A 111 -1.55 -21.60 -6.47
C ARG A 111 -1.76 -21.31 -7.95
N ILE A 112 -2.84 -21.84 -8.53
CA ILE A 112 -3.23 -21.59 -9.93
C ILE A 112 -3.54 -20.11 -10.14
N ARG A 113 -4.27 -19.47 -9.22
CA ARG A 113 -4.59 -18.03 -9.28
C ARG A 113 -3.32 -17.18 -9.37
N ARG A 114 -2.29 -17.49 -8.59
CA ARG A 114 -0.99 -16.79 -8.66
C ARG A 114 -0.31 -17.02 -10.01
N GLY A 115 -0.24 -18.27 -10.48
CA GLY A 115 0.34 -18.59 -11.79
C GLY A 115 -0.37 -17.88 -12.95
N LEU A 116 -1.71 -17.84 -12.94
CA LEU A 116 -2.51 -17.07 -13.90
C LEU A 116 -2.16 -15.57 -13.85
N GLY A 117 -2.07 -15.00 -12.65
CA GLY A 117 -1.67 -13.59 -12.47
C GLY A 117 -0.29 -13.29 -13.08
N THR A 118 0.71 -14.13 -12.78
CA THR A 118 2.07 -14.03 -13.33
C THR A 118 2.06 -14.11 -14.87
N ALA A 119 1.37 -15.10 -15.44
CA ALA A 119 1.30 -15.30 -16.89
C ALA A 119 0.58 -14.14 -17.60
N ILE A 120 -0.54 -13.67 -17.04
CA ILE A 120 -1.28 -12.50 -17.55
C ILE A 120 -0.38 -11.26 -17.53
N ALA A 121 0.39 -11.05 -16.45
CA ALA A 121 1.31 -9.93 -16.35
C ALA A 121 2.42 -10.03 -17.42
N ALA A 122 3.02 -11.21 -17.61
CA ALA A 122 4.02 -11.44 -18.65
C ALA A 122 3.51 -11.09 -20.06
N LEU A 123 2.29 -11.50 -20.40
CA LEU A 123 1.67 -11.16 -21.70
C LEU A 123 1.36 -9.66 -21.83
N LYS A 124 0.91 -9.02 -20.74
CA LYS A 124 0.59 -7.57 -20.70
C LYS A 124 1.82 -6.65 -20.83
N LEU A 125 3.05 -7.18 -20.73
CA LEU A 125 4.26 -6.40 -21.02
C LEU A 125 4.31 -5.86 -22.45
N SER A 126 3.64 -6.53 -23.39
CA SER A 126 3.57 -6.11 -24.79
C SER A 126 2.39 -5.17 -25.10
N ALA A 127 1.61 -4.78 -24.09
CA ALA A 127 0.43 -3.94 -24.28
C ALA A 127 0.80 -2.55 -24.85
N PRO A 128 -0.05 -1.95 -25.71
CA PRO A 128 0.23 -0.63 -26.27
C PRO A 128 0.15 0.50 -25.24
N ASP A 129 -0.60 0.31 -24.15
CA ASP A 129 -0.78 1.30 -23.11
C ASP A 129 0.33 1.23 -22.05
N ARG A 130 0.93 2.38 -21.73
CA ARG A 130 1.99 2.49 -20.72
C ARG A 130 1.51 2.03 -19.35
N SER A 131 0.29 2.39 -18.93
CA SER A 131 -0.20 2.08 -17.59
C SER A 131 -0.39 0.57 -17.39
N ALA A 132 -0.87 -0.13 -18.43
CA ALA A 132 -0.97 -1.58 -18.45
C ALA A 132 0.41 -2.26 -18.36
N ARG A 133 1.40 -1.79 -19.13
CA ARG A 133 2.78 -2.32 -19.07
C ARG A 133 3.43 -2.10 -17.71
N LEU A 134 3.24 -0.92 -17.11
CA LEU A 134 3.79 -0.60 -15.79
C LEU A 134 3.15 -1.47 -14.69
N ALA A 135 1.84 -1.68 -14.73
CA ALA A 135 1.14 -2.57 -13.81
C ALA A 135 1.64 -4.02 -13.93
N ALA A 136 1.82 -4.50 -15.17
CA ALA A 136 2.39 -5.81 -15.45
C ALA A 136 3.82 -5.97 -14.92
N ALA A 137 4.70 -4.99 -15.15
CA ALA A 137 6.07 -5.01 -14.65
C ALA A 137 6.13 -5.04 -13.10
N LYS A 138 5.24 -4.31 -12.43
CA LYS A 138 5.14 -4.31 -10.96
C LYS A 138 4.62 -5.64 -10.41
N GLU A 139 3.68 -6.27 -11.08
CA GLU A 139 3.17 -7.59 -10.71
C GLU A 139 4.27 -8.67 -10.80
N LEU A 140 5.04 -8.64 -11.89
CA LEU A 140 6.14 -9.58 -12.11
C LEU A 140 7.27 -9.44 -11.09
N GLN A 141 7.54 -8.24 -10.57
CA GLN A 141 8.59 -8.04 -9.58
C GLN A 141 8.43 -8.95 -8.33
N ASN A 142 7.21 -9.36 -8.00
CA ASN A 142 6.91 -10.19 -6.83
C ASN A 142 6.64 -11.67 -7.16
N SER A 143 6.42 -12.00 -8.44
CA SER A 143 5.82 -13.26 -8.85
C SER A 143 6.52 -13.95 -10.03
N ALA A 144 7.50 -13.29 -10.64
CA ALA A 144 8.22 -13.80 -11.79
C ALA A 144 9.12 -14.98 -11.43
N ASP A 145 9.21 -15.90 -12.38
CA ASP A 145 9.97 -17.14 -12.33
C ASP A 145 10.69 -17.38 -13.67
N GLU A 146 11.35 -18.53 -13.79
CA GLU A 146 12.12 -18.91 -14.99
C GLU A 146 11.25 -18.92 -16.26
N ASP A 147 9.98 -19.33 -16.18
CA ASP A 147 9.06 -19.40 -17.31
C ASP A 147 8.77 -18.01 -17.91
N THR A 148 8.78 -16.96 -17.09
CA THR A 148 8.58 -15.57 -17.55
C THR A 148 9.82 -14.91 -18.14
N LEU A 149 11.02 -15.50 -17.98
CA LEU A 149 12.29 -14.87 -18.35
C LEU A 149 12.37 -14.51 -19.84
N ALA A 150 11.83 -15.37 -20.72
CA ALA A 150 11.80 -15.13 -22.17
C ALA A 150 10.90 -13.94 -22.53
N ALA A 151 9.74 -13.83 -21.88
CA ALA A 151 8.80 -12.73 -22.08
C ALA A 151 9.40 -11.40 -21.60
N ILE A 152 10.03 -11.40 -20.41
CA ILE A 152 10.71 -10.21 -19.84
C ILE A 152 11.86 -9.76 -20.75
N THR A 153 12.68 -10.68 -21.24
CA THR A 153 13.81 -10.38 -22.13
C THR A 153 13.32 -9.75 -23.45
N THR A 154 12.25 -10.29 -24.02
CA THR A 154 11.64 -9.76 -25.25
C THR A 154 11.04 -8.37 -25.02
N ALA A 155 10.39 -8.16 -23.87
CA ALA A 155 9.83 -6.86 -23.50
C ALA A 155 10.93 -5.81 -23.29
N LEU A 156 12.01 -6.15 -22.58
CA LEU A 156 13.15 -5.25 -22.33
C LEU A 156 13.78 -4.73 -23.62
N ALA A 157 13.91 -5.58 -24.65
CA ALA A 157 14.48 -5.20 -25.93
C ALA A 157 13.63 -4.17 -26.69
N LYS A 158 12.31 -4.17 -26.49
CA LYS A 158 11.36 -3.28 -27.19
C LYS A 158 10.92 -2.08 -26.34
N GLU A 159 11.09 -2.14 -25.03
CA GLU A 159 10.64 -1.08 -24.14
C GLU A 159 11.40 0.23 -24.43
N SER A 160 10.74 1.36 -24.21
CA SER A 160 11.34 2.70 -24.34
C SER A 160 11.26 3.49 -23.04
N ASP A 161 10.28 3.18 -22.19
CA ASP A 161 10.07 3.85 -20.91
C ASP A 161 11.15 3.46 -19.90
N ALA A 162 11.78 4.46 -19.28
CA ALA A 162 12.90 4.24 -18.36
C ALA A 162 12.47 3.52 -17.07
N GLU A 163 11.29 3.84 -16.52
CA GLU A 163 10.78 3.22 -15.29
C GLU A 163 10.48 1.74 -15.51
N ILE A 164 9.81 1.42 -16.62
CA ILE A 164 9.48 0.03 -16.97
C ILE A 164 10.75 -0.78 -17.27
N LYS A 165 11.72 -0.20 -17.99
CA LYS A 165 13.02 -0.86 -18.24
C LYS A 165 13.73 -1.22 -16.95
N GLU A 166 13.79 -0.28 -16.01
CA GLU A 166 14.44 -0.51 -14.72
C GLU A 166 13.75 -1.63 -13.93
N LEU A 167 12.40 -1.62 -13.88
CA LEU A 167 11.65 -2.69 -13.20
C LEU A 167 11.88 -4.07 -13.82
N LEU A 168 11.87 -4.14 -15.15
CA LEU A 168 12.08 -5.39 -15.87
C LEU A 168 13.53 -5.88 -15.77
N SER A 169 14.52 -4.99 -15.81
CA SER A 169 15.93 -5.40 -15.65
C SER A 169 16.21 -5.92 -14.24
N GLN A 170 15.60 -5.31 -13.22
CA GLN A 170 15.67 -5.80 -11.84
C GLN A 170 14.99 -7.17 -11.68
N THR A 171 13.84 -7.36 -12.32
CA THR A 171 13.11 -8.64 -12.29
C THR A 171 13.86 -9.73 -13.06
N GLN A 172 14.46 -9.39 -14.20
CA GLN A 172 15.32 -10.31 -14.93
C GLN A 172 16.53 -10.74 -14.08
N ALA A 173 17.18 -9.77 -13.42
CA ALA A 173 18.32 -10.02 -12.57
C ALA A 173 17.97 -10.90 -11.35
N SER A 174 16.80 -10.72 -10.73
CA SER A 174 16.39 -11.56 -9.60
C SER A 174 16.22 -13.03 -10.01
N ILE A 175 15.67 -13.32 -11.20
CA ILE A 175 15.55 -14.68 -11.75
C ILE A 175 16.95 -15.24 -12.06
N GLN A 176 17.82 -14.42 -12.67
CA GLN A 176 19.17 -14.82 -13.08
C GLN A 176 20.12 -15.13 -11.91
N LEU A 177 19.79 -14.76 -10.67
CA LEU A 177 20.53 -15.19 -9.48
C LEU A 177 20.57 -16.72 -9.34
N ALA A 178 19.55 -17.44 -9.82
CA ALA A 178 19.50 -18.90 -9.81
C ALA A 178 20.21 -19.56 -11.01
N SER A 179 20.80 -18.78 -11.92
CA SER A 179 21.45 -19.30 -13.13
C SER A 179 22.64 -20.21 -12.81
N THR A 180 22.83 -21.25 -13.61
CA THR A 180 23.99 -22.15 -13.52
C THR A 180 25.29 -21.45 -13.92
N ASP A 181 25.21 -20.43 -14.80
CA ASP A 181 26.37 -19.66 -15.25
C ASP A 181 26.80 -18.60 -14.23
N ARG A 182 28.07 -18.69 -13.82
CA ARG A 182 28.70 -17.77 -12.88
C ARG A 182 28.71 -16.33 -13.39
N ALA A 183 29.00 -16.11 -14.67
CA ALA A 183 29.08 -14.75 -15.22
C ALA A 183 27.71 -14.06 -15.20
N THR A 184 26.66 -14.82 -15.51
CA THR A 184 25.26 -14.39 -15.43
C THR A 184 24.87 -14.02 -13.99
N ARG A 185 25.23 -14.83 -12.98
CA ARG A 185 24.96 -14.51 -11.57
C ARG A 185 25.65 -13.22 -11.11
N ILE A 186 26.92 -13.02 -11.50
CA ILE A 186 27.66 -11.79 -11.18
C ILE A 186 27.02 -10.56 -11.85
N ALA A 187 26.63 -10.67 -13.12
CA ALA A 187 25.96 -9.58 -13.83
C ALA A 187 24.61 -9.22 -13.17
N ALA A 188 23.82 -10.24 -12.80
CA ALA A 188 22.57 -10.06 -12.08
C ALA A 188 22.75 -9.33 -10.74
N ILE A 189 23.76 -9.72 -9.94
CA ILE A 189 24.09 -9.05 -8.68
C ILE A 189 24.41 -7.56 -8.91
N ARG A 190 25.18 -7.23 -9.95
CA ARG A 190 25.52 -5.84 -10.30
C ARG A 190 24.31 -5.03 -10.70
N THR A 191 23.45 -5.58 -11.55
CA THR A 191 22.19 -4.93 -11.95
C THR A 191 21.28 -4.70 -10.75
N LEU A 192 21.20 -5.66 -9.83
CA LEU A 192 20.47 -5.48 -8.58
C LEU A 192 21.07 -4.36 -7.72
N ALA A 193 22.40 -4.23 -7.65
CA ALA A 193 23.10 -3.19 -6.88
C ALA A 193 22.80 -1.75 -7.36
N GLU A 194 22.39 -1.59 -8.61
CA GLU A 194 21.98 -0.30 -9.16
C GLU A 194 20.64 0.16 -8.56
N SER A 195 19.78 -0.80 -8.20
CA SER A 195 18.45 -0.56 -7.63
C SER A 195 18.49 0.12 -6.26
N SER A 196 17.45 0.92 -5.99
CA SER A 196 17.14 1.47 -4.67
C SER A 196 15.98 0.73 -3.98
N ASN A 197 15.71 -0.51 -4.39
CA ASN A 197 14.62 -1.31 -3.83
C ASN A 197 15.07 -2.06 -2.55
N PRO A 198 14.34 -1.95 -1.43
CA PRO A 198 14.60 -2.76 -0.24
C PRO A 198 14.59 -4.28 -0.47
N SER A 199 13.83 -4.79 -1.45
CA SER A 199 13.80 -6.22 -1.77
C SER A 199 15.15 -6.75 -2.27
N THR A 200 15.93 -5.91 -2.95
CA THR A 200 17.29 -6.23 -3.39
C THR A 200 18.18 -6.64 -2.23
N LYS A 201 18.08 -5.96 -1.09
CA LYS A 201 18.85 -6.31 0.12
C LYS A 201 18.54 -7.74 0.56
N THR A 202 17.27 -8.14 0.56
CA THR A 202 16.85 -9.49 0.91
C THR A 202 17.41 -10.53 -0.05
N LEU A 203 17.40 -10.25 -1.36
CA LEU A 203 17.96 -11.15 -2.38
C LEU A 203 19.48 -11.33 -2.22
N LEU A 204 20.22 -10.24 -2.01
CA LEU A 204 21.68 -10.29 -1.81
C LEU A 204 22.05 -11.00 -0.51
N LEU A 205 21.27 -10.82 0.57
CA LEU A 205 21.45 -11.57 1.81
C LEU A 205 21.19 -13.07 1.62
N ALA A 206 20.24 -13.46 0.76
CA ALA A 206 19.98 -14.86 0.45
C ALA A 206 21.17 -15.53 -0.26
N VAL A 207 21.88 -14.81 -1.14
CA VAL A 207 23.13 -15.31 -1.78
C VAL A 207 24.24 -15.55 -0.73
N LEU A 208 24.27 -14.72 0.32
CA LEU A 208 25.24 -14.82 1.42
C LEU A 208 24.77 -15.72 2.57
N GLU A 209 23.58 -16.32 2.46
CA GLU A 209 23.02 -17.19 3.49
C GLU A 209 23.90 -18.42 3.69
N GLN A 210 24.04 -18.86 4.94
CA GLN A 210 24.69 -20.13 5.29
C GLN A 210 23.65 -21.11 5.83
N LYS A 211 23.68 -22.34 5.33
CA LYS A 211 22.87 -23.46 5.83
C LYS A 211 23.80 -24.57 6.30
N GLY A 212 23.71 -24.94 7.58
CA GLY A 212 24.54 -26.01 8.16
C GLY A 212 26.05 -25.72 8.13
N GLY A 213 26.46 -24.45 8.19
CA GLY A 213 27.87 -24.04 8.19
C GLY A 213 28.53 -23.95 6.81
N SER A 214 27.77 -24.15 5.72
CA SER A 214 28.21 -23.93 4.34
C SER A 214 27.35 -22.86 3.68
N TYR A 215 27.94 -22.09 2.77
CA TYR A 215 27.21 -21.06 2.02
C TYR A 215 26.26 -21.70 1.01
N VAL A 216 25.08 -21.07 0.82
CA VAL A 216 24.12 -21.46 -0.21
C VAL A 216 24.72 -21.25 -1.60
N GLU A 217 25.40 -20.11 -1.81
CA GLU A 217 26.20 -19.89 -3.02
C GLU A 217 27.61 -20.52 -2.86
N PRO A 218 27.95 -21.53 -3.68
CA PRO A 218 29.26 -22.19 -3.59
C PRO A 218 30.42 -21.30 -4.04
N ASP A 219 30.19 -20.38 -4.99
CA ASP A 219 31.25 -19.60 -5.62
C ASP A 219 31.71 -18.42 -4.74
N ALA A 220 33.01 -18.36 -4.46
CA ALA A 220 33.59 -17.31 -3.62
C ALA A 220 33.61 -15.93 -4.30
N GLU A 221 33.76 -15.87 -5.63
CA GLU A 221 33.75 -14.61 -6.37
C GLU A 221 32.34 -14.02 -6.44
N VAL A 222 31.33 -14.87 -6.64
CA VAL A 222 29.91 -14.46 -6.61
C VAL A 222 29.55 -13.89 -5.24
N ARG A 223 29.96 -14.56 -4.15
CA ARG A 223 29.78 -14.05 -2.78
C ARG A 223 30.52 -12.73 -2.55
N GLY A 224 31.75 -12.61 -3.03
CA GLY A 224 32.52 -11.37 -2.94
C GLY A 224 31.85 -10.19 -3.66
N GLU A 225 31.20 -10.42 -4.81
CA GLU A 225 30.43 -9.39 -5.51
C GLU A 225 29.11 -9.07 -4.79
N ALA A 226 28.44 -10.08 -4.23
CA ALA A 226 27.22 -9.89 -3.44
C ALA A 226 27.48 -9.04 -2.20
N GLU A 227 28.60 -9.25 -1.49
CA GLU A 227 28.99 -8.43 -0.34
C GLU A 227 29.24 -6.96 -0.73
N LYS A 228 29.96 -6.72 -1.82
CA LYS A 228 30.21 -5.36 -2.33
C LYS A 228 28.91 -4.66 -2.71
N SER A 229 28.05 -5.38 -3.45
CA SER A 229 26.76 -4.90 -3.92
C SER A 229 25.82 -4.62 -2.75
N LEU A 230 25.82 -5.47 -1.73
CA LEU A 230 25.03 -5.29 -0.52
C LEU A 230 25.42 -3.99 0.21
N ARG A 231 26.72 -3.73 0.38
CA ARG A 231 27.19 -2.47 0.99
C ARG A 231 26.78 -1.24 0.19
N ALA A 232 26.85 -1.31 -1.15
CA ALA A 232 26.41 -0.23 -2.03
C ALA A 232 24.91 0.05 -1.86
N VAL A 233 24.08 -1.00 -1.90
CA VAL A 233 22.62 -0.90 -1.70
C VAL A 233 22.30 -0.37 -0.31
N GLU A 234 22.96 -0.88 0.74
CA GLU A 234 22.77 -0.40 2.11
C GLU A 234 23.10 1.08 2.25
N SER A 235 24.18 1.57 1.63
CA SER A 235 24.51 3.00 1.68
C SER A 235 23.45 3.89 1.00
N LYS A 236 22.89 3.44 -0.13
CA LYS A 236 21.81 4.14 -0.84
C LYS A 236 20.54 4.17 0.00
N LEU A 237 20.13 3.02 0.52
CA LEU A 237 18.93 2.89 1.37
C LEU A 237 19.09 3.66 2.69
N ALA A 238 20.27 3.64 3.30
CA ALA A 238 20.54 4.34 4.57
C ALA A 238 20.31 5.85 4.47
N THR A 239 20.59 6.45 3.31
CA THR A 239 20.34 7.89 3.10
C THR A 239 18.84 8.19 3.14
N GLY A 240 18.04 7.37 2.45
CA GLY A 240 16.58 7.47 2.49
C GLY A 240 16.01 7.22 3.89
N ASP A 241 16.45 6.15 4.54
CA ASP A 241 16.06 5.83 5.92
C ASP A 241 16.40 6.97 6.89
N MET A 242 17.56 7.60 6.72
CA MET A 242 17.98 8.74 7.54
C MET A 242 17.02 9.93 7.37
N ILE A 243 16.63 10.26 6.13
CA ILE A 243 15.63 11.31 5.86
C ILE A 243 14.30 10.96 6.55
N GLY A 244 13.82 9.72 6.40
CA GLY A 244 12.59 9.25 7.03
C GLY A 244 12.65 9.33 8.57
N ARG A 245 13.80 8.99 9.16
CA ARG A 245 14.04 9.07 10.61
C ARG A 245 14.10 10.51 11.09
N ILE A 246 14.81 11.41 10.40
CA ILE A 246 14.85 12.84 10.72
C ILE A 246 13.45 13.42 10.64
N PHE A 247 12.68 13.11 9.60
CA PHE A 247 11.30 13.57 9.46
C PHE A 247 10.40 13.05 10.59
N SER A 248 10.52 11.76 10.94
CA SER A 248 9.75 11.17 12.04
C SER A 248 10.14 11.78 13.39
N GLY A 249 11.42 12.05 13.60
CA GLY A 249 11.95 12.76 14.77
C GLY A 249 11.46 14.19 14.84
N ALA A 250 11.47 14.93 13.73
CA ALA A 250 10.92 16.29 13.65
C ALA A 250 9.41 16.31 13.91
N SER A 251 8.67 15.34 13.38
CA SER A 251 7.24 15.17 13.64
C SER A 251 6.97 14.92 15.13
N LEU A 252 7.63 13.93 15.75
CA LEU A 252 7.47 13.66 17.18
C LEU A 252 7.90 14.86 18.03
N GLY A 253 9.03 15.47 17.67
CA GLY A 253 9.56 16.67 18.32
C GLY A 253 8.60 17.85 18.24
N SER A 254 7.88 18.05 17.13
CA SER A 254 6.88 19.12 16.99
C SER A 254 5.68 18.95 17.93
N ILE A 255 5.24 17.70 18.17
CA ILE A 255 4.18 17.39 19.13
C ILE A 255 4.67 17.69 20.55
N LEU A 256 5.87 17.22 20.89
CA LEU A 256 6.48 17.48 22.20
C LEU A 256 6.74 18.98 22.42
N LEU A 257 7.16 19.70 21.38
CA LEU A 257 7.34 21.15 21.39
C LEU A 257 6.02 21.86 21.71
N LEU A 258 4.92 21.51 21.04
CA LEU A 258 3.60 22.09 21.32
C LEU A 258 3.15 21.85 22.76
N ALA A 259 3.34 20.62 23.26
CA ALA A 259 2.98 20.26 24.63
C ALA A 259 3.84 21.04 25.66
N ALA A 260 5.16 21.11 25.42
CA ALA A 260 6.12 21.82 26.26
C ALA A 260 5.90 23.33 26.24
N LEU A 261 5.55 23.91 25.10
CA LEU A 261 5.26 25.34 24.96
C LEU A 261 4.05 25.74 25.80
N GLY A 262 2.99 24.91 25.82
CA GLY A 262 1.85 25.11 26.72
C GLY A 262 2.23 25.06 28.20
N LEU A 263 3.09 24.13 28.59
CA LEU A 263 3.60 24.03 29.96
C LEU A 263 4.48 25.24 30.32
N ALA A 264 5.36 25.66 29.41
CA ALA A 264 6.25 26.80 29.62
C ALA A 264 5.48 28.11 29.81
N ILE A 265 4.42 28.33 29.05
CA ILE A 265 3.57 29.54 29.17
C ILE A 265 2.79 29.52 30.48
N THR A 266 2.15 28.39 30.84
CA THR A 266 1.36 28.29 32.06
C THR A 266 2.22 28.45 33.32
N TYR A 267 3.39 27.80 33.36
CA TYR A 267 4.35 27.97 34.45
C TYR A 267 4.96 29.38 34.47
N GLY A 268 5.38 29.88 33.31
CA GLY A 268 6.11 31.15 33.19
C GLY A 268 5.31 32.38 33.59
N LEU A 269 3.98 32.37 33.38
CA LEU A 269 3.11 33.49 33.75
C LEU A 269 2.58 33.41 35.19
N MET A 270 2.25 32.20 35.68
CA MET A 270 1.59 32.04 36.98
C MET A 270 2.55 31.72 38.14
N GLY A 271 3.79 31.29 37.86
CA GLY A 271 4.74 30.89 38.89
C GLY A 271 4.30 29.66 39.70
N VAL A 272 3.41 28.84 39.15
CA VAL A 272 2.77 27.69 39.78
C VAL A 272 2.99 26.44 38.95
N ILE A 273 3.35 25.34 39.59
CA ILE A 273 3.49 24.03 38.94
C ILE A 273 2.10 23.40 38.78
N ASN A 274 1.65 23.25 37.54
CA ASN A 274 0.37 22.59 37.21
C ASN A 274 0.61 21.17 36.69
N LEU A 275 0.36 20.14 37.51
CA LEU A 275 0.42 18.74 37.05
C LEU A 275 -0.78 18.33 36.20
N ALA A 276 -1.90 19.05 36.24
CA ALA A 276 -3.11 18.74 35.48
C ALA A 276 -3.05 19.16 34.00
N HIS A 277 -1.88 19.60 33.52
CA HIS A 277 -1.70 20.10 32.16
C HIS A 277 -2.00 19.03 31.10
N GLY A 278 -1.57 17.79 31.33
CA GLY A 278 -1.83 16.68 30.40
C GLY A 278 -3.33 16.39 30.23
N GLU A 279 -4.11 16.63 31.28
CA GLU A 279 -5.54 16.42 31.33
C GLU A 279 -6.29 17.53 30.57
N LEU A 280 -5.74 18.75 30.51
CA LEU A 280 -6.27 19.79 29.63
C LEU A 280 -6.03 19.44 28.15
N ILE A 281 -4.87 18.88 27.81
CA ILE A 281 -4.61 18.33 26.47
C ILE A 281 -5.61 17.20 26.16
N MET A 282 -5.85 16.30 27.13
CA MET A 282 -6.83 15.23 27.03
C MET A 282 -8.24 15.79 26.75
N VAL A 283 -8.70 16.81 27.49
CA VAL A 283 -10.00 17.46 27.27
C VAL A 283 -10.12 17.96 25.83
N GLY A 284 -9.09 18.59 25.28
CA GLY A 284 -9.07 19.03 23.88
C GLY A 284 -9.16 17.87 22.88
N ALA A 285 -8.47 16.76 23.14
CA ALA A 285 -8.56 15.55 22.32
C ALA A 285 -9.96 14.93 22.34
N TYR A 286 -10.60 14.83 23.50
CA TYR A 286 -11.98 14.33 23.61
C TYR A 286 -13.01 15.29 23.01
N ALA A 287 -12.81 16.60 23.11
CA ALA A 287 -13.63 17.57 22.39
C ALA A 287 -13.56 17.36 20.87
N THR A 288 -12.36 17.09 20.35
CA THR A 288 -12.16 16.75 18.93
C THR A 288 -12.90 15.47 18.55
N TYR A 289 -12.84 14.43 19.39
CA TYR A 289 -13.58 13.19 19.19
C TYR A 289 -15.10 13.41 19.17
N VAL A 290 -15.64 14.22 20.09
CA VAL A 290 -17.08 14.55 20.13
C VAL A 290 -17.49 15.29 18.86
N VAL A 291 -16.72 16.30 18.42
CA VAL A 291 -17.00 17.04 17.19
C VAL A 291 -16.98 16.12 15.96
N GLN A 292 -15.99 15.24 15.86
CA GLN A 292 -15.92 14.25 14.79
C GLN A 292 -17.19 13.40 14.72
N ASN A 293 -17.65 12.85 15.86
CA ASN A 293 -18.85 12.02 15.90
C ASN A 293 -20.12 12.79 15.54
N LEU A 294 -20.17 14.08 15.91
CA LEU A 294 -21.26 14.96 15.50
C LEU A 294 -21.32 15.11 13.98
N PHE A 295 -20.17 15.35 13.33
CA PHE A 295 -20.08 15.41 11.88
C PHE A 295 -20.47 14.10 11.21
N ARG A 296 -20.02 12.95 11.73
CA ARG A 296 -20.44 11.63 11.19
C ARG A 296 -21.95 11.43 11.23
N ARG A 297 -22.57 11.83 12.33
CA ARG A 297 -24.00 11.60 12.56
C ARG A 297 -24.89 12.57 11.81
N TYR A 298 -24.53 13.86 11.76
CA TYR A 298 -25.41 14.92 11.26
C TYR A 298 -24.97 15.51 9.91
N ALA A 299 -23.71 15.39 9.51
CA ALA A 299 -23.18 15.98 8.29
C ALA A 299 -22.07 15.11 7.63
N PRO A 300 -22.38 13.86 7.23
CA PRO A 300 -21.37 12.95 6.69
C PRO A 300 -20.70 13.46 5.40
N GLY A 301 -21.42 14.25 4.59
CA GLY A 301 -20.86 14.86 3.37
C GLY A 301 -19.84 15.98 3.62
N ALA A 302 -19.80 16.54 4.84
CA ALA A 302 -18.86 17.57 5.24
C ALA A 302 -17.81 17.05 6.24
N PHE A 303 -17.66 15.72 6.36
CA PHE A 303 -16.78 15.10 7.33
C PHE A 303 -15.34 15.65 7.21
N ASP A 304 -14.80 15.81 6.00
CA ASP A 304 -13.43 16.28 5.80
C ASP A 304 -13.12 17.67 6.39
N ALA A 305 -14.15 18.48 6.69
CA ALA A 305 -14.02 19.80 7.29
C ALA A 305 -14.13 19.80 8.83
N TYR A 306 -14.35 18.64 9.48
CA TYR A 306 -14.62 18.57 10.92
C TYR A 306 -13.49 19.20 11.76
N LEU A 307 -12.22 19.08 11.32
CA LEU A 307 -11.06 19.64 12.02
C LEU A 307 -11.11 21.16 12.17
N ILE A 308 -11.68 21.87 11.20
CA ILE A 308 -11.82 23.34 11.23
C ILE A 308 -12.71 23.76 12.41
N CYS A 309 -13.74 22.97 12.71
CA CYS A 309 -14.62 23.18 13.86
C CYS A 309 -14.04 22.58 15.14
N ALA A 310 -13.33 21.45 15.04
CA ALA A 310 -12.79 20.74 16.18
C ALA A 310 -11.67 21.50 16.88
N VAL A 311 -10.78 22.18 16.13
CA VAL A 311 -9.68 22.94 16.72
C VAL A 311 -10.20 24.06 17.63
N PRO A 312 -11.05 25.01 17.19
CA PRO A 312 -11.64 26.01 18.08
C PRO A 312 -12.41 25.39 19.26
N MET A 313 -13.15 24.31 19.03
CA MET A 313 -13.91 23.65 20.09
C MET A 313 -13.00 23.00 21.14
N ALA A 314 -11.86 22.43 20.73
CA ALA A 314 -10.86 21.87 21.63
C ALA A 314 -10.24 22.96 22.52
N PHE A 315 -9.87 24.10 21.94
CA PHE A 315 -9.40 25.27 22.70
C PHE A 315 -10.48 25.81 23.64
N ALA A 316 -11.73 25.92 23.18
CA ALA A 316 -12.84 26.39 24.00
C ALA A 316 -13.11 25.44 25.18
N ALA A 317 -13.17 24.13 24.94
CA ALA A 317 -13.39 23.14 25.99
C ALA A 317 -12.26 23.14 27.03
N ALA A 318 -11.00 23.08 26.57
CA ALA A 318 -9.84 23.15 27.46
C ALA A 318 -9.77 24.47 28.23
N GLY A 319 -10.09 25.60 27.57
CA GLY A 319 -10.13 26.93 28.18
C GLY A 319 -11.24 27.07 29.22
N LEU A 320 -12.42 26.51 28.98
CA LEU A 320 -13.53 26.49 29.94
C LEU A 320 -13.18 25.65 31.18
N VAL A 321 -12.61 24.47 30.99
CA VAL A 321 -12.13 23.63 32.11
C VAL A 321 -11.02 24.36 32.87
N GLY A 322 -10.03 24.92 32.17
CA GLY A 322 -8.96 25.71 32.77
C GLY A 322 -9.48 26.90 33.58
N MET A 323 -10.47 27.64 33.06
CA MET A 323 -11.10 28.76 33.75
C MET A 323 -11.88 28.30 35.00
N ALA A 324 -12.54 27.14 34.94
CA ALA A 324 -13.21 26.56 36.10
C ALA A 324 -12.20 26.18 37.18
N LEU A 325 -11.09 25.52 36.81
CA LEU A 325 -10.02 25.17 37.75
C LEU A 325 -9.37 26.41 38.37
N GLU A 326 -9.14 27.44 37.56
CA GLU A 326 -8.56 28.70 38.00
C GLU A 326 -9.43 29.37 39.06
N ARG A 327 -10.73 29.54 38.78
CA ARG A 327 -11.64 30.23 39.70
C ARG A 327 -11.97 29.43 40.95
N CYS A 328 -12.02 28.10 40.86
CA CYS A 328 -12.47 27.27 41.97
C CYS A 328 -11.35 26.77 42.88
N VAL A 329 -10.12 26.62 42.36
CA VAL A 329 -9.04 25.99 43.11
C VAL A 329 -7.76 26.83 43.09
N ILE A 330 -7.20 27.08 41.90
CA ILE A 330 -5.84 27.59 41.76
C ILE A 330 -5.70 28.99 42.37
N ARG A 331 -6.66 29.89 42.11
CA ARG A 331 -6.64 31.26 42.66
C ARG A 331 -6.58 31.31 44.20
N PHE A 332 -7.12 30.32 44.90
CA PHE A 332 -7.10 30.27 46.36
C PHE A 332 -5.78 29.75 46.94
N LEU A 333 -4.94 29.13 46.11
CA LEU A 333 -3.69 28.49 46.52
C LEU A 333 -2.44 29.27 46.05
N TYR A 334 -2.63 30.46 45.47
CA TYR A 334 -1.53 31.32 45.07
C TYR A 334 -0.58 31.65 46.23
N GLY A 335 0.71 31.61 45.94
CA GLY A 335 1.79 31.76 46.92
C GLY A 335 2.14 30.49 47.71
N ARG A 336 1.43 29.37 47.49
CA ARG A 336 1.65 28.08 48.18
C ARG A 336 1.99 26.97 47.17
N PRO A 337 3.26 26.89 46.70
CA PRO A 337 3.63 26.04 45.57
C PRO A 337 3.42 24.53 45.83
N LEU A 338 3.73 24.05 47.04
CA LEU A 338 3.52 22.63 47.39
C LEU A 338 2.05 22.24 47.43
N GLU A 339 1.18 23.13 47.91
CA GLU A 339 -0.25 22.88 48.01
C GLU A 339 -0.90 22.89 46.63
N THR A 340 -0.47 23.81 45.76
CA THR A 340 -0.97 23.82 44.39
C THR A 340 -0.53 22.59 43.60
N LEU A 341 0.68 22.07 43.87
CA LEU A 341 1.16 20.82 43.29
C LEU A 341 0.27 19.64 43.69
N LEU A 342 -0.03 19.49 44.99
CA LEU A 342 -0.91 18.43 45.50
C LEU A 342 -2.35 18.58 44.98
N ALA A 343 -2.87 19.80 44.93
CA ALA A 343 -4.21 20.07 44.43
C ALA A 343 -4.35 19.73 42.94
N THR A 344 -3.38 20.13 42.11
CA THR A 344 -3.41 19.84 40.67
C THR A 344 -3.22 18.36 40.37
N TRP A 345 -2.47 17.63 41.19
CA TRP A 345 -2.43 16.17 41.12
C TRP A 345 -3.80 15.53 41.44
N GLY A 346 -4.48 15.97 42.50
CA GLY A 346 -5.82 15.50 42.82
C GLY A 346 -6.85 15.81 41.73
N ILE A 347 -6.78 17.01 41.14
CA ILE A 347 -7.61 17.41 39.99
C ILE A 347 -7.35 16.50 38.79
N SER A 348 -6.08 16.19 38.49
CA SER A 348 -5.72 15.27 37.41
C SER A 348 -6.42 13.92 37.56
N LEU A 349 -6.40 13.32 38.76
CA LEU A 349 -7.11 12.06 39.04
C LEU A 349 -8.62 12.17 38.81
N ILE A 350 -9.23 13.27 39.25
CA ILE A 350 -10.67 13.51 39.07
C ILE A 350 -11.00 13.63 37.57
N LEU A 351 -10.22 14.40 36.81
CA LEU A 351 -10.44 14.59 35.37
C LEU A 351 -10.25 13.29 34.59
N MET A 352 -9.21 12.52 34.89
CA MET A 352 -8.99 11.21 34.28
C MET A 352 -10.16 10.27 34.56
N GLN A 353 -10.65 10.22 35.81
CA GLN A 353 -11.77 9.36 36.18
C GLN A 353 -13.08 9.83 35.57
N ALA A 354 -13.31 11.15 35.47
CA ALA A 354 -14.48 11.72 34.83
C ALA A 354 -14.56 11.33 33.35
N VAL A 355 -13.45 11.51 32.61
CA VAL A 355 -13.37 11.11 31.20
C VAL A 355 -13.57 9.60 31.05
N ARG A 356 -12.93 8.78 31.89
CA ARG A 356 -13.12 7.33 31.89
C ARG A 356 -14.58 6.92 32.13
N THR A 357 -15.29 7.65 32.97
CA THR A 357 -16.71 7.38 33.29
C THR A 357 -17.63 7.73 32.12
N VAL A 358 -17.32 8.81 31.39
CA VAL A 358 -18.14 9.29 30.25
C VAL A 358 -17.84 8.52 28.96
N PHE A 359 -16.57 8.26 28.65
CA PHE A 359 -16.13 7.70 27.37
C PHE A 359 -15.67 6.24 27.46
N GLY A 360 -15.54 5.70 28.67
CA GLY A 360 -15.03 4.36 28.91
C GLY A 360 -13.52 4.31 29.15
N ALA A 361 -13.02 3.11 29.47
CA ALA A 361 -11.60 2.86 29.76
C ALA A 361 -10.74 2.67 28.50
N GLN A 362 -11.36 2.43 27.35
CA GLN A 362 -10.67 2.17 26.09
C GLN A 362 -10.32 3.47 25.38
N ASN A 363 -9.20 3.47 24.64
CA ASN A 363 -8.80 4.62 23.84
C ASN A 363 -9.78 4.82 22.68
N VAL A 364 -10.33 6.02 22.59
CA VAL A 364 -11.16 6.44 21.46
C VAL A 364 -10.28 6.91 20.30
N GLN A 365 -10.67 6.58 19.07
CA GLN A 365 -9.93 6.93 17.87
C GLN A 365 -10.58 8.10 17.13
N VAL A 366 -9.71 9.01 16.66
CA VAL A 366 -10.06 10.11 15.77
C VAL A 366 -9.54 9.72 14.39
N GLU A 367 -10.43 9.65 13.39
CA GLU A 367 -10.07 9.33 12.01
C GLU A 367 -9.55 10.56 11.29
N ASN A 368 -8.55 10.36 10.44
CA ASN A 368 -8.03 11.43 9.61
C ASN A 368 -9.02 11.77 8.48
N PRO A 369 -9.19 13.06 8.14
CA PRO A 369 -9.83 13.46 6.89
C PRO A 369 -9.14 12.88 5.67
N SER A 370 -9.86 12.83 4.55
CA SER A 370 -9.34 12.29 3.27
C SER A 370 -8.05 12.97 2.81
N TRP A 371 -7.93 14.29 3.00
CA TRP A 371 -6.76 15.10 2.62
C TRP A 371 -5.56 14.94 3.56
N MET A 372 -5.75 14.43 4.79
CA MET A 372 -4.67 14.04 5.70
C MET A 372 -4.33 12.55 5.62
N SER A 373 -5.10 11.80 4.83
CA SER A 373 -4.95 10.37 4.68
C SER A 373 -3.91 10.06 3.60
N GLY A 374 -3.13 8.99 3.82
CA GLY A 374 -2.01 8.63 2.97
C GLY A 374 -0.75 9.45 3.25
N GLY A 375 0.07 9.62 2.23
CA GLY A 375 1.33 10.36 2.34
C GLY A 375 1.95 10.70 1.01
N PHE A 376 2.91 11.62 1.07
CA PHE A 376 3.72 12.03 -0.06
C PHE A 376 4.83 10.99 -0.30
N VAL A 377 4.87 10.41 -1.49
CA VAL A 377 5.93 9.47 -1.89
C VAL A 377 7.16 10.29 -2.26
N ALA A 378 8.11 10.42 -1.33
CA ALA A 378 9.33 11.19 -1.55
C ALA A 378 10.37 10.39 -2.37
N MET A 379 10.41 9.08 -2.16
CA MET A 379 11.31 8.14 -2.84
C MET A 379 10.71 6.73 -2.82
N THR A 380 11.20 5.84 -3.68
CA THR A 380 10.85 4.41 -3.66
C THR A 380 10.98 3.83 -2.26
N GLY A 381 9.87 3.39 -1.67
CA GLY A 381 9.83 2.83 -0.32
C GLY A 381 9.70 3.84 0.83
N ILE A 382 9.73 5.15 0.56
CA ILE A 382 9.62 6.20 1.60
C ILE A 382 8.38 7.06 1.35
N VAL A 383 7.39 6.87 2.22
CA VAL A 383 6.15 7.64 2.24
C VAL A 383 6.13 8.53 3.46
N LEU A 384 6.07 9.84 3.26
CA LEU A 384 5.95 10.83 4.32
C LEU A 384 4.45 11.10 4.60
N PRO A 385 3.90 10.69 5.75
CA PRO A 385 2.46 10.84 6.02
C PRO A 385 2.02 12.30 6.06
N TRP A 386 0.92 12.63 5.37
CA TRP A 386 0.37 13.99 5.35
C TRP A 386 0.03 14.49 6.75
N SER A 387 -0.49 13.62 7.61
CA SER A 387 -0.80 13.94 9.00
C SER A 387 0.40 14.51 9.77
N ARG A 388 1.60 13.97 9.55
CA ARG A 388 2.83 14.44 10.21
C ARG A 388 3.27 15.79 9.67
N ILE A 389 3.15 16.01 8.36
CA ILE A 389 3.48 17.28 7.71
C ILE A 389 2.59 18.39 8.27
N VAL A 390 1.28 18.14 8.36
CA VAL A 390 0.30 19.10 8.90
C VAL A 390 0.60 19.45 10.35
N ILE A 391 0.95 18.47 11.19
CA ILE A 391 1.31 18.72 12.60
C ILE A 391 2.58 19.58 12.70
N ILE A 392 3.62 19.30 11.91
CA ILE A 392 4.85 20.11 11.89
C ILE A 392 4.53 21.55 11.48
N ALA A 393 3.74 21.73 10.40
CA ALA A 393 3.34 23.05 9.92
C ALA A 393 2.51 23.81 10.97
N PHE A 394 1.59 23.13 11.64
CA PHE A 394 0.79 23.69 12.73
C PHE A 394 1.66 24.10 13.92
N ALA A 395 2.62 23.27 14.32
CA ALA A 395 3.56 23.58 15.39
C ALA A 395 4.42 24.81 15.06
N ALA A 396 4.92 24.90 13.83
CA ALA A 396 5.66 26.07 13.36
C ALA A 396 4.80 27.34 13.34
N LEU A 397 3.54 27.24 12.89
CA LEU A 397 2.59 28.35 12.91
C LEU A 397 2.33 28.85 14.33
N VAL A 398 2.07 27.95 15.28
CA VAL A 398 1.82 28.30 16.69
C VAL A 398 3.06 28.94 17.31
N LEU A 399 4.25 28.40 17.05
CA LEU A 399 5.51 28.96 17.52
C LEU A 399 5.73 30.39 16.98
N LEU A 400 5.52 30.60 15.68
CA LEU A 400 5.64 31.92 15.05
C LEU A 400 4.62 32.91 15.61
N LEU A 401 3.38 32.47 15.82
CA LEU A 401 2.32 33.30 16.39
C LEU A 401 2.66 33.74 17.81
N ILE A 402 3.14 32.82 18.65
CA ILE A 402 3.56 33.13 20.02
C ILE A 402 4.78 34.05 20.02
N TRP A 403 5.79 33.77 19.20
CA TRP A 403 6.96 34.63 19.07
C TRP A 403 6.57 36.05 18.63
N PHE A 404 5.69 36.17 17.63
CA PHE A 404 5.20 37.46 17.17
C PHE A 404 4.41 38.20 18.25
N LEU A 405 3.52 37.51 18.97
CA LEU A 405 2.75 38.11 20.06
C LEU A 405 3.69 38.65 21.13
N LEU A 406 4.65 37.84 21.60
CA LEU A 406 5.60 38.22 22.65
C LEU A 406 6.62 39.29 22.25
N THR A 407 6.87 39.50 20.95
CA THR A 407 7.83 40.51 20.47
C THR A 407 7.18 41.81 20.03
N ARG A 408 5.87 41.80 19.72
CA ARG A 408 5.09 43.00 19.35
C ARG A 408 4.23 43.57 20.47
N THR A 409 4.06 42.88 21.58
CA THR A 409 3.54 43.43 22.85
C THR A 409 4.66 43.55 23.85
#